data_AF-A0A2W7RIY0-F1
#
_entry.id   AF-A0A2W7RIY0-F1
#
_cell.length_a   1.000
_cell.length_b   1.000
_cell.length_c   1.000
_cell.angle_alpha   90.00
_cell.angle_beta   90.00
_cell.angle_gamma   90.00
#
_symmetry.space_group_name_H-M   'P 1'
#
loop_
_entity.id
_entity.type
_entity.pdbx_description
1 polymer ?
#
loop_
_entity_poly.entity_id
_entity_poly.type
_entity_poly.pdbx_seq_one_letter_code
_entity_poly.pdbx_strand_id
1 'polypeptide(L)'
;MTDDPNNMTSKEDDVVAKVIIHIPTEPEISFICPVMFKMPEVGQILDLAYENFITDPDQWKRALSILENDVMVIDRIEGERVYLRKGNPAY
;
A
#
# COMPACT_ATOMS: atom_id res chain seq x y z
N MET A 1 49.73 -14.21 -3.21
CA MET A 1 48.55 -14.88 -2.63
C MET A 1 48.39 -14.25 -1.26
N THR A 2 47.50 -13.30 -1.06
CA THR A 2 46.05 -13.39 -1.27
C THR A 2 45.48 -12.02 -1.63
N ASP A 3 45.02 -11.88 -2.86
CA ASP A 3 43.94 -10.94 -3.19
C ASP A 3 42.66 -11.52 -2.58
N ASP A 4 41.97 -10.72 -1.78
CA ASP A 4 40.66 -11.05 -1.20
C ASP A 4 39.62 -10.22 -1.97
N PRO A 5 38.95 -10.76 -3.01
CA PRO A 5 38.03 -10.00 -3.83
C PRO A 5 36.62 -10.49 -3.53
N ASN A 6 36.11 -10.25 -2.32
CA ASN A 6 34.67 -10.46 -2.07
C ASN A 6 34.18 -9.60 -0.90
N ASN A 7 34.38 -8.29 -1.03
CA ASN A 7 33.47 -7.35 -0.37
C ASN A 7 32.38 -6.96 -1.38
N MET A 8 31.51 -7.91 -1.72
CA MET A 8 30.22 -7.63 -2.37
C MET A 8 29.29 -6.97 -1.34
N THR A 9 29.52 -5.69 -1.08
CA THR A 9 28.51 -4.80 -0.51
C THR A 9 27.97 -3.93 -1.64
N SER A 10 27.20 -4.54 -2.52
CA SER A 10 26.24 -3.81 -3.34
C SER A 10 24.86 -4.15 -2.78
N LYS A 11 24.33 -3.22 -1.97
CA LYS A 11 22.95 -3.19 -1.51
C LYS A 11 22.05 -2.88 -2.71
N GLU A 12 21.94 -3.82 -3.62
CA GLU A 12 20.93 -3.91 -4.67
C GLU A 12 19.91 -4.92 -4.09
N ASP A 13 18.71 -4.61 -3.62
CA ASP A 13 17.63 -3.80 -4.19
C ASP A 13 16.63 -3.43 -3.06
N ASP A 14 16.90 -2.39 -2.27
CA ASP A 14 15.81 -1.71 -1.53
C ASP A 14 15.04 -0.84 -2.52
N VAL A 15 14.41 -1.46 -3.52
CA VAL A 15 13.51 -0.76 -4.44
C VAL A 15 12.29 -0.38 -3.63
N VAL A 16 12.30 0.85 -3.11
CA VAL A 16 11.12 1.50 -2.53
C VAL A 16 10.16 1.77 -3.69
N ALA A 17 9.37 0.76 -4.07
CA ALA A 17 8.32 0.93 -5.05
C ALA A 17 7.27 1.87 -4.45
N LYS A 18 6.96 2.95 -5.15
CA LYS A 18 5.86 3.86 -4.76
C LYS A 18 4.59 3.33 -5.40
N VAL A 19 3.57 3.08 -4.59
CA VAL A 19 2.24 2.75 -5.10
C VAL A 19 1.26 3.85 -4.75
N ILE A 20 0.28 4.07 -5.61
CA ILE A 20 -0.85 4.97 -5.36
C ILE A 20 -2.03 4.10 -4.96
N ILE A 21 -2.45 4.20 -3.71
CA ILE A 21 -3.60 3.47 -3.19
C ILE A 21 -4.85 4.31 -3.41
N HIS A 22 -5.89 3.73 -3.99
CA HIS A 22 -7.21 4.33 -4.18
C HIS A 22 -8.24 3.67 -3.26
N ILE A 23 -8.82 4.45 -2.35
CA ILE A 23 -9.91 4.02 -1.45
C ILE A 23 -11.26 4.44 -2.07
N PRO A 24 -12.25 3.54 -2.14
CA PRO A 24 -13.55 3.78 -2.77
C PRO A 24 -14.49 4.61 -1.87
N THR A 25 -14.08 5.82 -1.49
CA THR A 25 -14.93 6.83 -0.84
C THR A 25 -15.66 7.70 -1.87
N GLU A 26 -16.62 8.51 -1.41
CA GLU A 26 -17.25 9.54 -2.24
C GLU A 26 -17.01 10.94 -1.64
N PRO A 27 -16.18 11.81 -2.26
CA PRO A 27 -15.34 11.52 -3.43
C PRO A 27 -14.15 10.60 -3.09
N GLU A 28 -13.57 9.96 -4.11
CA GLU A 28 -12.46 9.01 -3.98
C GLU A 28 -11.26 9.65 -3.27
N ILE A 29 -10.58 8.87 -2.42
CA ILE A 29 -9.34 9.27 -1.76
C ILE A 29 -8.20 8.44 -2.33
N SER A 30 -7.12 9.12 -2.72
CA SER A 30 -5.90 8.48 -3.21
C SER A 30 -4.68 9.03 -2.51
N PHE A 31 -3.75 8.16 -2.10
CA PHE A 31 -2.50 8.57 -1.45
C PHE A 31 -1.33 7.69 -1.89
N ILE A 32 -0.11 8.21 -1.73
CA ILE A 32 1.11 7.50 -2.10
C ILE A 32 1.62 6.73 -0.89
N CYS A 33 1.80 5.42 -1.06
CA CYS A 33 2.45 4.55 -0.08
C CYS A 33 3.84 4.17 -0.61
N PRO A 34 4.93 4.54 0.08
CA PRO A 34 6.25 3.98 -0.18
C PRO A 34 6.27 2.55 0.34
N VAL A 35 6.18 1.57 -0.55
CA VAL A 35 6.15 0.15 -0.16
C VAL A 35 7.60 -0.31 0.02
N MET A 36 7.96 -0.73 1.23
CA MET A 36 9.23 -1.44 1.50
C MET A 36 9.11 -2.96 1.28
N PHE A 37 8.09 -3.41 0.56
CA PHE A 37 7.72 -4.81 0.44
C PHE A 37 7.29 -5.15 -0.99
N LYS A 38 7.30 -6.45 -1.28
CA LYS A 38 6.81 -7.05 -2.53
C LYS A 38 5.49 -6.41 -2.93
N MET A 39 5.36 -6.10 -4.23
CA MET A 39 4.11 -5.58 -4.79
C MET A 39 2.95 -6.51 -4.39
N PRO A 40 1.84 -5.96 -3.87
CA PRO A 40 0.78 -6.78 -3.34
C PRO A 40 0.00 -7.46 -4.48
N GLU A 41 -0.81 -8.47 -4.14
CA GLU A 41 -1.57 -9.26 -5.11
C GLU A 41 -3.07 -8.98 -5.01
N VAL A 42 -3.77 -9.08 -6.14
CA VAL A 42 -5.24 -8.93 -6.18
C VAL A 42 -5.90 -9.96 -5.27
N GLY A 43 -6.86 -9.51 -4.46
CA GLY A 43 -7.55 -10.33 -3.47
C GLY A 43 -6.90 -10.36 -2.09
N GLN A 44 -5.69 -9.80 -1.92
CA GLN A 44 -5.08 -9.68 -0.60
C GLN A 44 -5.75 -8.58 0.24
N ILE A 45 -5.83 -8.82 1.55
CA ILE A 45 -6.20 -7.81 2.53
C ILE A 45 -5.03 -6.83 2.66
N LEU A 46 -5.32 -5.54 2.52
CA LEU A 46 -4.34 -4.49 2.73
C LEU A 46 -4.39 -4.05 4.19
N ASP A 47 -3.36 -4.39 4.96
CA ASP A 47 -3.15 -3.90 6.32
C ASP A 47 -2.12 -2.77 6.30
N LEU A 48 -2.60 -1.53 6.47
CA LEU A 48 -1.79 -0.32 6.39
C LEU A 48 -2.24 0.65 7.49
N ALA A 49 -1.29 1.32 8.14
CA ALA A 49 -1.58 2.46 9.00
C ALA A 49 -1.93 3.70 8.15
N TYR A 50 -3.15 3.73 7.60
CA TYR A 50 -3.65 4.75 6.68
C TYR A 50 -3.49 6.19 7.19
N GLU A 51 -3.60 6.40 8.51
CA GLU A 51 -3.42 7.70 9.17
C GLU A 51 -2.04 8.34 8.93
N ASN A 52 -1.02 7.52 8.66
CA ASN A 52 0.33 8.02 8.36
C ASN A 52 0.45 8.59 6.93
N PHE A 53 -0.52 8.29 6.06
CA PHE A 53 -0.47 8.66 4.64
C PHE A 53 -1.58 9.64 4.25
N ILE A 54 -2.75 9.55 4.88
CA ILE A 54 -3.87 10.47 4.66
C ILE A 54 -3.75 11.64 5.64
N THR A 55 -3.01 12.67 5.23
CA THR A 55 -2.70 13.83 6.10
C THR A 55 -3.78 14.89 6.15
N ASP A 56 -4.71 14.88 5.19
CA ASP A 56 -5.87 15.78 5.15
C ASP A 56 -6.94 15.28 6.14
N PRO A 57 -7.36 16.10 7.14
CA PRO A 57 -8.33 15.68 8.15
C PRO A 57 -9.71 15.30 7.59
N ASP A 58 -10.17 15.97 6.53
CA ASP A 58 -11.46 15.70 5.89
C ASP A 58 -11.40 14.42 5.07
N GLN A 59 -10.26 14.13 4.43
CA GLN A 59 -10.01 12.83 3.82
C GLN A 59 -9.92 11.72 4.87
N TRP A 60 -9.20 11.96 5.96
CA TRP A 60 -9.05 10.97 7.03
C TRP A 60 -10.41 10.58 7.62
N LYS A 61 -11.26 11.56 7.94
CA LYS A 61 -12.62 11.31 8.45
C LYS A 61 -13.47 10.47 7.49
N ARG A 62 -13.30 10.68 6.18
CA ARG A 62 -13.99 9.90 5.13
C ARG A 62 -13.43 8.49 4.98
N ALA A 63 -12.11 8.32 5.05
CA ALA A 63 -11.49 7.00 5.03
C ALA A 63 -11.91 6.18 6.26
N LEU A 64 -11.91 6.82 7.44
CA LEU A 64 -12.29 6.20 8.71
C LEU A 64 -13.72 5.63 8.68
N SER A 65 -14.68 6.32 8.05
CA SER A 65 -16.06 5.83 7.97
C SER A 65 -16.21 4.51 7.22
N ILE A 66 -15.28 4.21 6.31
CA ILE A 66 -15.18 2.91 5.63
C ILE A 66 -14.37 1.92 6.47
N LEU A 67 -13.22 2.34 6.99
CA LEU A 67 -12.26 1.46 7.69
C LEU A 67 -12.80 0.91 9.03
N GLU A 68 -13.67 1.64 9.74
CA GLU A 68 -14.23 1.16 11.01
C GLU A 68 -15.13 -0.07 10.88
N ASN A 69 -15.71 -0.30 9.69
CA ASN A 69 -16.71 -1.35 9.47
C ASN A 69 -16.31 -2.37 8.40
N ASP A 70 -15.27 -2.09 7.62
CA ASP A 70 -14.89 -2.88 6.44
C ASP A 70 -13.39 -3.22 6.42
N VAL A 71 -13.06 -4.39 5.90
CA VAL A 71 -11.68 -4.76 5.56
C VAL A 71 -11.38 -4.27 4.16
N MET A 72 -10.25 -3.62 3.92
CA MET A 72 -9.88 -3.24 2.56
C MET A 72 -9.16 -4.39 1.86
N VAL A 73 -9.68 -4.76 0.69
CA VAL A 73 -9.11 -5.82 -0.16
C VAL A 73 -8.68 -5.20 -1.48
N ILE A 74 -7.55 -5.66 -2.01
CA ILE A 74 -7.07 -5.22 -3.32
C ILE A 74 -8.00 -5.77 -4.40
N ASP A 75 -8.65 -4.86 -5.12
CA ASP A 75 -9.57 -5.17 -6.22
C ASP A 75 -8.80 -5.37 -7.53
N ARG A 76 -7.95 -4.40 -7.87
CA ARG A 76 -7.14 -4.44 -9.09
C ARG A 76 -5.86 -3.62 -8.95
N ILE A 77 -4.87 -3.95 -9.77
CA ILE A 77 -3.57 -3.29 -9.85
C ILE A 77 -3.33 -2.87 -11.29
N GLU A 78 -3.03 -1.59 -11.51
CA GLU A 78 -2.76 -0.99 -12.81
C GLU A 78 -1.42 -0.24 -12.76
N GLY A 79 -0.34 -0.92 -13.11
CA GLY A 79 1.01 -0.38 -12.90
C GLY A 79 1.25 -0.09 -11.41
N GLU A 80 1.59 1.15 -11.08
CA GLU A 80 1.80 1.58 -9.68
C GLU A 80 0.50 1.89 -8.92
N ARG A 81 -0.68 1.77 -9.55
CA ARG A 81 -1.96 2.07 -8.91
C ARG A 81 -2.60 0.82 -8.35
N VAL A 82 -3.02 0.88 -7.09
CA VAL A 82 -3.72 -0.19 -6.39
C VAL A 82 -5.08 0.32 -5.99
N TYR A 83 -6.12 -0.32 -6.52
CA TYR A 83 -7.51 0.02 -6.23
C TYR A 83 -8.04 -0.92 -5.15
N LEU A 84 -8.64 -0.35 -4.11
CA LEU A 84 -9.24 -1.10 -3.03
C LEU A 84 -10.74 -1.26 -3.24
N ARG A 85 -11.28 -2.35 -2.71
CA ARG A 85 -12.71 -2.54 -2.50
C ARG A 85 -12.98 -2.88 -1.05
N LYS A 86 -14.21 -2.62 -0.60
CA LYS A 86 -14.72 -3.16 0.65
C LYS A 86 -14.72 -4.69 0.56
N GLY A 87 -14.07 -5.33 1.51
CA GLY A 87 -14.07 -6.76 1.75
C GLY A 87 -15.08 -7.10 2.83
N ASN A 88 -15.63 -8.30 2.77
CA ASN A 88 -16.52 -8.81 3.80
C ASN A 88 -15.66 -9.47 4.91
N PRO A 89 -15.65 -8.96 6.15
CA PRO A 89 -14.88 -9.56 7.25
C PRO A 89 -15.36 -10.97 7.65
N ALA A 90 -16.52 -11.42 7.14
CA ALA A 90 -17.15 -12.69 7.52
C ALA A 90 -16.82 -13.90 6.61
N TYR A 91 -15.85 -13.80 5.70
CA TYR A 91 -15.36 -14.93 4.89
C TYR A 91 -13.85 -15.13 5.07
#